data_AF-A0A7C6I3J6-F1
#
_entry.id   AF-A0A7C6I3J6-F1
#
_cell.length_a   1.000
_cell.length_b   1.000
_cell.length_c   1.000
_cell.angle_alpha   90.00
_cell.angle_beta   90.00
_cell.angle_gamma   90.00
#
_symmetry.space_group_name_H-M   'P 1'
#
loop_
_entity.id
_entity.type
_entity.pdbx_description
1 polymer ?
#
loop_
_entity_poly.entity_id
_entity_poly.type
_entity_poly.pdbx_seq_one_letter_code
_entity_poly.pdbx_strand_id
1 'polypeptide(L)'
;MAIIDVNFYSNKLCRQVTYRAIIPIDGPYWEKKNQEFKPFKTLYLLHGIMGNYIDWTSYTNIALYANKYNIAVIMPSGDNSFYVDQSDANNSYGEYIGEELVNETRKLFPLSTKKEDTFIGGLSMGGYGALRNGLKYAQTFGSIVALSSGLIMDAVINAKDEENMGVFNNKSYYQSVFGDLTKLKGSDKDIEALVSNILSEHKELPRIYLAIGTEDFLLEPNRKFHQFLINNNIEHTYIEDKGIHDWFFWDKYINKSLSWLVNE
;
A
#
# COMPACT_ATOMS: atom_id res chain seq x y z
N MET A 1 10.65 5.96 -20.00
CA MET A 1 10.11 4.90 -19.13
C MET A 1 9.06 4.14 -19.91
N ALA A 2 8.90 2.85 -19.63
CA ALA A 2 7.81 2.05 -20.17
C ALA A 2 6.64 2.08 -19.19
N ILE A 3 5.42 2.29 -19.69
CA ILE A 3 4.17 2.17 -18.94
C ILE A 3 3.40 1.01 -19.58
N ILE A 4 3.13 -0.04 -18.81
CA ILE A 4 2.65 -1.32 -19.33
C ILE A 4 1.46 -1.76 -18.50
N ASP A 5 0.35 -2.08 -19.16
CA ASP A 5 -0.78 -2.75 -18.53
C ASP A 5 -0.63 -4.25 -18.74
N VAL A 6 -0.59 -5.01 -17.64
CA VAL A 6 -0.41 -6.46 -17.67
C VAL A 6 -1.69 -7.12 -17.16
N ASN A 7 -2.22 -8.03 -17.97
CA ASN A 7 -3.33 -8.90 -17.60
C ASN A 7 -2.81 -10.30 -17.35
N PHE A 8 -3.17 -10.89 -16.21
CA PHE A 8 -2.79 -12.26 -15.88
C PHE A 8 -3.84 -12.94 -15.01
N TYR A 9 -3.83 -14.28 -14.99
CA TYR A 9 -4.71 -15.05 -14.13
C TYR A 9 -4.13 -15.11 -12.71
N SER A 10 -4.86 -14.54 -11.74
CA SER A 10 -4.54 -14.67 -10.32
C SER A 10 -5.18 -15.94 -9.76
N ASN A 11 -4.36 -16.81 -9.19
CA ASN A 11 -4.83 -17.99 -8.46
C ASN A 11 -5.39 -17.60 -7.09
N LYS A 12 -4.87 -16.53 -6.47
CA LYS A 12 -5.36 -16.03 -5.17
C LYS A 12 -6.74 -15.37 -5.26
N LEU A 13 -7.12 -14.90 -6.45
CA LEU A 13 -8.39 -14.23 -6.72
C LEU A 13 -9.30 -15.01 -7.68
N CYS A 14 -8.84 -16.15 -8.20
CA CYS A 14 -9.54 -17.03 -9.13
C CYS A 14 -10.13 -16.32 -10.36
N ARG A 15 -9.42 -15.33 -10.91
CA ARG A 15 -9.86 -14.55 -12.09
C ARG A 15 -8.70 -13.89 -12.81
N GLN A 16 -8.97 -13.40 -14.03
CA GLN A 16 -8.08 -12.46 -14.70
C GLN A 16 -8.06 -11.14 -13.94
N VAL A 17 -6.87 -10.60 -13.70
CA VAL A 17 -6.65 -9.33 -13.03
C VAL A 17 -5.66 -8.47 -13.81
N THR A 18 -5.69 -7.17 -13.54
CA THR A 18 -4.86 -6.18 -14.22
C THR A 18 -4.05 -5.38 -13.21
N TYR A 19 -2.78 -5.15 -13.54
CA TYR A 19 -1.95 -4.13 -12.89
C TYR A 19 -1.23 -3.28 -13.94
N ARG A 20 -0.89 -2.05 -13.56
CA ARG A 20 -0.02 -1.17 -14.35
C ARG A 20 1.39 -1.20 -13.79
N ALA A 21 2.38 -1.38 -14.66
CA ALA A 21 3.79 -1.29 -14.33
C ALA A 21 4.41 -0.04 -14.96
N ILE A 22 5.24 0.66 -14.19
CA ILE A 22 6.14 1.71 -14.68
C ILE A 22 7.57 1.19 -14.51
N ILE A 23 8.26 0.98 -15.62
CA ILE A 23 9.63 0.46 -15.64
C ILE A 23 10.59 1.54 -16.19
N PRO A 24 11.63 1.96 -15.43
CA PRO A 24 12.56 3.03 -15.83
C PRO A 24 13.58 2.66 -16.93
N ILE A 25 13.16 1.92 -17.96
CA ILE A 25 14.05 1.37 -19.00
C ILE A 25 14.28 2.30 -20.19
N ASP A 26 13.32 3.17 -20.53
CA ASP A 26 13.49 4.10 -21.66
C ASP A 26 13.89 5.50 -21.20
N GLY A 27 14.79 6.14 -21.95
CA GLY A 27 15.21 7.52 -21.76
C GLY A 27 15.85 8.06 -23.03
N PRO A 28 16.01 9.37 -23.15
CA PRO A 28 16.65 9.94 -24.33
C PRO A 28 18.11 9.49 -24.45
N TYR A 29 18.59 9.26 -25.68
CA TYR A 29 19.91 8.67 -25.95
C TYR A 29 21.10 9.47 -25.39
N TRP A 30 20.91 10.76 -25.07
CA TRP A 30 21.93 11.62 -24.47
C TRP A 30 22.05 11.44 -22.95
N GLU A 31 21.04 10.87 -22.29
CA GLU A 31 21.11 10.41 -20.91
C GLU A 31 21.67 8.98 -20.87
N LYS A 32 22.87 8.77 -21.43
CA LYS A 32 23.57 7.49 -21.30
C LYS A 32 23.82 7.23 -19.81
N LYS A 33 22.92 6.49 -19.18
CA LYS A 33 23.19 5.80 -17.92
C LYS A 33 24.24 4.73 -18.26
N ASN A 34 25.52 5.07 -18.12
CA ASN A 34 26.64 4.11 -18.07
C ASN A 34 26.53 3.29 -16.78
N GLN A 35 25.39 2.61 -16.60
CA GLN A 35 25.13 1.75 -15.47
C GLN A 35 25.03 0.33 -16.00
N GLU A 36 25.88 -0.52 -15.44
CA GLU A 36 25.68 -1.96 -15.44
C GLU A 36 24.21 -2.25 -15.09
N PHE A 37 23.57 -3.12 -15.84
CA PHE A 37 22.17 -3.47 -15.63
C PHE A 37 22.01 -4.06 -14.22
N LYS A 38 21.28 -3.34 -13.35
CA LYS A 38 20.94 -3.79 -12.00
C LYS A 38 19.43 -3.93 -11.88
N PRO A 39 18.95 -4.98 -11.18
CA PRO A 39 17.53 -5.11 -10.89
C PRO A 39 16.98 -3.86 -10.19
N PHE A 40 15.79 -3.42 -10.56
CA PHE A 40 15.18 -2.21 -10.01
C PHE A 40 14.67 -2.45 -8.58
N LYS A 41 14.86 -1.44 -7.71
CA LYS A 41 14.03 -1.31 -6.51
C LYS A 41 12.57 -1.14 -6.93
N THR A 42 11.64 -1.68 -6.17
CA THR A 42 10.23 -1.78 -6.59
C THR A 42 9.28 -1.27 -5.52
N LEU A 43 8.35 -0.40 -5.90
CA LEU A 43 7.23 0.03 -5.08
C LEU A 43 5.92 -0.57 -5.59
N TYR A 44 5.26 -1.38 -4.76
CA TYR A 44 3.88 -1.82 -4.98
C TYR A 44 2.93 -0.76 -4.41
N LEU A 45 2.24 -0.02 -5.27
CA LEU A 45 1.53 1.21 -4.95
C LEU A 45 0.01 1.03 -5.08
N LEU A 46 -0.67 1.03 -3.94
CA LEU A 46 -2.08 0.69 -3.76
C LEU A 46 -2.98 1.92 -3.86
N HIS A 47 -4.13 1.77 -4.50
CA HIS A 47 -5.12 2.84 -4.67
C HIS A 47 -6.11 2.92 -3.49
N GLY A 48 -6.89 3.99 -3.45
CA GLY A 48 -7.95 4.20 -2.46
C GLY A 48 -9.23 3.42 -2.77
N ILE A 49 -10.21 3.51 -1.88
CA ILE A 49 -11.55 2.95 -2.13
C ILE A 49 -12.17 3.64 -3.35
N MET A 50 -12.98 2.90 -4.12
CA MET A 50 -13.56 3.31 -5.41
C MET A 50 -12.56 3.50 -6.55
N GLY A 51 -11.28 3.24 -6.29
CA GLY A 51 -10.18 3.37 -7.24
C GLY A 51 -9.87 2.09 -7.99
N ASN A 52 -8.83 2.16 -8.84
CA ASN A 52 -8.23 1.00 -9.50
C ASN A 52 -6.75 1.25 -9.91
N TYR A 53 -6.17 0.31 -10.65
CA TYR A 53 -4.78 0.33 -11.13
C TYR A 53 -4.33 1.56 -11.95
N ILE A 54 -5.24 2.37 -12.52
CA ILE A 54 -4.87 3.54 -13.33
C ILE A 54 -4.81 4.86 -12.53
N ASP A 55 -5.31 4.88 -11.31
CA ASP A 55 -5.55 6.12 -10.57
C ASP A 55 -4.28 6.95 -10.36
N TRP A 56 -3.22 6.31 -9.85
CA TRP A 56 -1.95 6.99 -9.61
C TRP A 56 -1.40 7.63 -10.89
N THR A 57 -1.48 6.97 -12.03
CA THR A 57 -1.05 7.57 -13.31
C THR A 57 -2.01 8.62 -13.86
N SER A 58 -3.27 8.61 -13.45
CA SER A 58 -4.29 9.54 -13.96
C SER A 58 -4.31 10.85 -13.18
N TYR A 59 -3.99 10.79 -11.88
CA TYR A 59 -4.13 11.92 -10.97
C TYR A 59 -2.82 12.42 -10.37
N THR A 60 -1.68 11.81 -10.70
CA THR A 60 -0.36 12.19 -10.18
C THR A 60 0.72 12.13 -11.27
N ASN A 61 1.90 12.64 -10.94
CA ASN A 61 3.10 12.60 -11.77
C ASN A 61 3.99 11.38 -11.46
N ILE A 62 3.42 10.30 -10.92
CA ILE A 62 4.16 9.12 -10.44
C ILE A 62 5.15 8.57 -11.47
N ALA A 63 4.82 8.61 -12.76
CA ALA A 63 5.69 8.14 -13.83
C ALA A 63 6.99 8.95 -13.90
N LEU A 64 6.89 10.28 -13.85
CA LEU A 64 8.06 11.17 -13.81
C LEU A 64 8.90 10.93 -12.56
N TYR A 65 8.26 10.71 -11.41
CA TYR A 65 8.96 10.46 -10.15
C TYR A 65 9.67 9.10 -10.15
N ALA A 66 9.01 8.04 -10.61
CA ALA A 66 9.58 6.70 -10.75
C ALA A 66 10.86 6.73 -11.62
N ASN A 67 10.82 7.46 -12.73
CA ASN A 67 11.99 7.64 -13.60
C ASN A 67 13.11 8.44 -12.93
N LYS A 68 12.76 9.53 -12.23
CA LYS A 68 13.71 10.38 -11.49
C LYS A 68 14.48 9.58 -10.44
N TYR A 69 13.79 8.74 -9.66
CA TYR A 69 14.38 7.96 -8.57
C TYR A 69 14.84 6.56 -9.00
N ASN A 70 14.68 6.19 -10.27
CA ASN A 70 15.04 4.88 -10.83
C ASN A 70 14.39 3.70 -10.07
N ILE A 71 13.10 3.84 -9.73
CA ILE A 71 12.27 2.84 -9.05
C ILE A 71 11.23 2.30 -10.02
N ALA A 72 11.03 0.99 -10.05
CA ALA A 72 9.89 0.37 -10.70
C ALA A 72 8.63 0.54 -9.82
N VAL A 73 7.50 0.87 -10.43
CA VAL A 73 6.22 1.04 -9.70
C VAL A 73 5.18 0.08 -10.25
N ILE A 74 4.60 -0.74 -9.38
CA ILE A 74 3.54 -1.71 -9.70
C ILE A 74 2.25 -1.25 -9.04
N MET A 75 1.21 -0.98 -9.82
CA MET A 75 -0.09 -0.50 -9.34
C MET A 75 -1.17 -1.53 -9.67
N PRO A 76 -1.55 -2.40 -8.72
CA PRO A 76 -2.61 -3.39 -8.91
C PRO A 76 -4.00 -2.83 -8.64
N SER A 77 -5.03 -3.48 -9.17
CA SER A 77 -6.40 -3.29 -8.69
C SER A 77 -6.64 -4.10 -7.42
N GLY A 78 -7.16 -3.45 -6.39
CA GLY A 78 -7.61 -4.04 -5.13
C GLY A 78 -9.12 -4.06 -4.95
N ASP A 79 -9.88 -3.52 -5.91
CA ASP A 79 -11.30 -3.20 -5.76
C ASP A 79 -11.59 -2.49 -4.42
N ASN A 80 -12.79 -2.63 -3.88
CA ASN A 80 -13.16 -2.13 -2.55
C ASN A 80 -12.92 -3.20 -1.47
N SER A 81 -11.77 -3.88 -1.49
CA SER A 81 -11.52 -5.05 -0.63
C SER A 81 -10.68 -4.77 0.61
N PHE A 82 -10.16 -3.56 0.80
CA PHE A 82 -9.17 -3.24 1.84
C PHE A 82 -7.90 -4.09 1.80
N TYR A 83 -7.65 -4.82 0.71
CA TYR A 83 -6.47 -5.67 0.55
C TYR A 83 -6.32 -6.73 1.65
N VAL A 84 -7.45 -7.27 2.15
CA VAL A 84 -7.48 -8.33 3.17
C VAL A 84 -7.89 -9.67 2.57
N ASP A 85 -7.62 -10.75 3.29
CA ASP A 85 -7.96 -12.10 2.84
C ASP A 85 -9.39 -12.48 3.27
N GLN A 86 -10.18 -12.93 2.28
CA GLN A 86 -11.50 -13.54 2.45
C GLN A 86 -11.44 -14.97 1.90
N SER A 87 -10.78 -15.87 2.64
CA SER A 87 -10.45 -17.22 2.16
C SER A 87 -11.69 -18.03 1.75
N ASP A 88 -12.79 -17.92 2.50
CA ASP A 88 -14.05 -18.63 2.19
C ASP A 88 -14.69 -18.18 0.87
N ALA A 89 -14.34 -16.98 0.38
CA ALA A 89 -14.84 -16.40 -0.85
C ALA A 89 -13.86 -16.52 -2.04
N ASN A 90 -12.72 -17.19 -1.86
CA ASN A 90 -11.61 -17.21 -2.83
C ASN A 90 -11.19 -15.80 -3.30
N ASN A 91 -11.19 -14.85 -2.36
CA ASN A 91 -10.84 -13.46 -2.62
C ASN A 91 -9.70 -13.04 -1.67
N SER A 92 -8.56 -13.74 -1.77
CA SER A 92 -7.38 -13.52 -0.93
C SER A 92 -6.54 -12.35 -1.43
N TYR A 93 -7.06 -11.12 -1.29
CA TYR A 93 -6.36 -9.93 -1.75
C TYR A 93 -5.05 -9.66 -1.00
N GLY A 94 -4.94 -10.09 0.26
CA GLY A 94 -3.70 -10.00 1.01
C GLY A 94 -2.61 -10.90 0.43
N GLU A 95 -2.92 -12.16 0.17
CA GLU A 95 -2.00 -13.11 -0.47
C GLU A 95 -1.66 -12.70 -1.91
N TYR A 96 -2.64 -12.14 -2.63
CA TYR A 96 -2.40 -11.57 -3.96
C TYR A 96 -1.35 -10.46 -3.91
N ILE A 97 -1.48 -9.49 -3.01
CA ILE A 97 -0.54 -8.36 -2.90
C ILE A 97 0.80 -8.78 -2.29
N GLY A 98 0.77 -9.55 -1.21
CA GLY A 98 1.96 -9.88 -0.42
C GLY A 98 2.85 -10.97 -1.01
N GLU A 99 2.31 -11.80 -1.91
CA GLU A 99 3.03 -12.95 -2.46
C GLU A 99 2.88 -13.08 -3.97
N GLU A 100 1.66 -13.28 -4.48
CA GLU A 100 1.44 -13.67 -5.89
C GLU A 100 1.92 -12.56 -6.84
N LEU A 101 1.47 -11.32 -6.63
CA LEU A 101 1.84 -10.19 -7.47
C LEU A 101 3.35 -9.93 -7.45
N VAL A 102 3.99 -10.09 -6.29
CA VAL A 102 5.45 -9.92 -6.14
C VAL A 102 6.20 -10.97 -6.95
N ASN A 103 5.78 -12.24 -6.84
CA ASN A 103 6.39 -13.33 -7.58
C ASN A 103 6.17 -13.20 -9.09
N GLU A 104 4.97 -12.84 -9.53
CA GLU A 104 4.65 -12.68 -10.96
C GLU A 104 5.42 -11.51 -11.59
N THR A 105 5.48 -10.36 -10.91
CA THR A 105 6.22 -9.19 -11.42
C THR A 105 7.72 -9.42 -11.52
N ARG A 106 8.33 -10.19 -10.60
CA ARG A 106 9.75 -10.59 -10.65
C ARG A 106 10.08 -11.56 -11.78
N LYS A 107 9.10 -12.33 -12.28
CA LYS A 107 9.29 -13.19 -13.47
C LYS A 107 9.28 -12.37 -14.77
N LEU A 108 8.47 -11.31 -14.81
CA LEU A 108 8.22 -10.52 -16.02
C LEU A 108 9.18 -9.34 -16.17
N PHE A 109 9.67 -8.78 -15.05
CA PHE A 109 10.50 -7.58 -15.04
C PHE A 109 11.79 -7.80 -14.23
N PRO A 110 12.86 -7.05 -14.54
CA PRO A 110 14.13 -7.16 -13.83
C PRO A 110 14.07 -6.43 -12.47
N LEU A 111 13.34 -7.02 -11.52
CA LEU A 111 13.12 -6.45 -10.20
C LEU A 111 14.03 -7.12 -9.16
N SER A 112 14.51 -6.34 -8.19
CA SER A 112 15.30 -6.89 -7.09
C SER A 112 14.48 -7.88 -6.27
N THR A 113 15.14 -8.94 -5.80
CA THR A 113 14.54 -9.94 -4.90
C THR A 113 14.81 -9.64 -3.42
N LYS A 114 15.63 -8.62 -3.15
CA LYS A 114 16.02 -8.21 -1.80
C LYS A 114 14.87 -7.51 -1.07
N LYS A 115 14.75 -7.77 0.23
CA LYS A 115 13.73 -7.16 1.09
C LYS A 115 13.90 -5.64 1.13
N GLU A 116 15.13 -5.17 1.29
CA GLU A 116 15.51 -3.75 1.35
C GLU A 116 15.27 -2.97 0.05
N ASP A 117 15.03 -3.66 -1.07
CA ASP A 117 14.69 -3.06 -2.36
C ASP A 117 13.20 -3.22 -2.74
N THR A 118 12.41 -3.83 -1.86
CA THR A 118 11.00 -4.16 -2.09
C THR A 118 10.11 -3.36 -1.14
N PHE A 119 9.30 -2.46 -1.69
CA PHE A 119 8.52 -1.50 -0.95
C PHE A 119 7.03 -1.67 -1.22
N ILE A 120 6.20 -1.31 -0.26
CA ILE A 120 4.75 -1.21 -0.44
C ILE A 120 4.29 0.19 -0.03
N GLY A 121 3.31 0.74 -0.73
CA GLY A 121 2.71 1.99 -0.32
C GLY A 121 1.30 2.19 -0.85
N GLY A 122 0.61 3.22 -0.37
CA GLY A 122 -0.73 3.53 -0.85
C GLY A 122 -1.39 4.68 -0.11
N LEU A 123 -2.58 5.06 -0.60
CA LEU A 123 -3.40 6.13 -0.02
C LEU A 123 -4.73 5.61 0.53
N SER A 124 -5.30 6.22 1.57
CA SER A 124 -6.64 5.88 2.09
C SER A 124 -6.78 4.37 2.38
N MET A 125 -7.73 3.67 1.75
CA MET A 125 -7.83 2.21 1.77
C MET A 125 -6.50 1.51 1.43
N GLY A 126 -5.79 1.99 0.43
CA GLY A 126 -4.45 1.51 0.06
C GLY A 126 -3.38 1.84 1.08
N GLY A 127 -3.53 2.90 1.87
CA GLY A 127 -2.65 3.21 3.01
C GLY A 127 -2.81 2.18 4.13
N TYR A 128 -4.06 1.82 4.46
CA TYR A 128 -4.34 0.68 5.33
C TYR A 128 -3.79 -0.63 4.74
N GLY A 129 -4.05 -0.89 3.46
CA GLY A 129 -3.57 -2.07 2.76
C GLY A 129 -2.05 -2.19 2.75
N ALA A 130 -1.34 -1.08 2.60
CA ALA A 130 0.13 -1.03 2.61
C ALA A 130 0.69 -1.34 4.00
N LEU A 131 0.10 -0.76 5.06
CA LEU A 131 0.47 -1.08 6.44
C LEU A 131 0.20 -2.55 6.76
N ARG A 132 -1.02 -3.03 6.52
CA ARG A 132 -1.42 -4.41 6.83
C ARG A 132 -0.54 -5.41 6.08
N ASN A 133 -0.40 -5.28 4.76
CA ASN A 133 0.36 -6.25 3.96
C ASN A 133 1.88 -6.09 4.15
N GLY A 134 2.39 -4.88 4.32
CA GLY A 134 3.79 -4.66 4.64
C GLY A 134 4.21 -5.31 5.96
N LEU A 135 3.34 -5.27 6.98
CA LEU A 135 3.59 -5.91 8.27
C LEU A 135 3.33 -7.42 8.22
N LYS A 136 2.20 -7.87 7.67
CA LYS A 136 1.87 -9.31 7.57
C LYS A 136 2.90 -10.08 6.75
N TYR A 137 3.44 -9.46 5.70
CA TYR A 137 4.48 -10.02 4.83
C TYR A 137 5.81 -9.29 5.02
N ALA A 138 6.21 -9.00 6.26
CA ALA A 138 7.44 -8.26 6.59
C ALA A 138 8.75 -8.96 6.16
N GLN A 139 8.70 -10.23 5.77
CA GLN A 139 9.79 -10.93 5.09
C GLN A 139 10.00 -10.46 3.65
N THR A 140 8.93 -9.96 3.01
CA THR A 140 8.92 -9.51 1.62
C THR A 140 9.25 -8.03 1.50
N PHE A 141 8.64 -7.19 2.35
CA PHE A 141 8.72 -5.73 2.23
C PHE A 141 9.71 -5.13 3.25
N GLY A 142 10.65 -4.32 2.75
CA GLY A 142 11.62 -3.58 3.57
C GLY A 142 11.14 -2.20 4.01
N SER A 143 10.15 -1.62 3.31
CA SER A 143 9.59 -0.31 3.67
C SER A 143 8.12 -0.18 3.30
N ILE A 144 7.39 0.59 4.11
CA ILE A 144 5.97 0.92 3.97
C ILE A 144 5.81 2.44 3.83
N VAL A 145 5.03 2.87 2.84
CA VAL A 145 4.59 4.26 2.66
C VAL A 145 3.07 4.34 2.79
N ALA A 146 2.54 4.99 3.82
CA ALA A 146 1.11 5.08 4.06
C ALA A 146 0.66 6.54 4.08
N LEU A 147 -0.20 6.91 3.13
CA LEU A 147 -0.66 8.28 2.91
C LEU A 147 -2.15 8.39 3.26
N SER A 148 -2.52 9.33 4.13
CA SER A 148 -3.92 9.53 4.55
C SER A 148 -4.64 8.21 4.88
N SER A 149 -4.02 7.33 5.67
CA SER A 149 -4.41 5.91 5.76
C SER A 149 -5.82 5.72 6.34
N GLY A 150 -6.59 4.82 5.74
CA GLY A 150 -7.95 4.42 6.15
C GLY A 150 -7.95 3.54 7.41
N LEU A 151 -7.41 4.05 8.52
CA LEU A 151 -7.30 3.36 9.81
C LEU A 151 -8.63 3.38 10.57
N ILE A 152 -9.67 2.79 9.96
CA ILE A 152 -11.06 2.96 10.37
C ILE A 152 -11.59 1.82 11.25
N MET A 153 -10.72 1.05 11.92
CA MET A 153 -11.14 -0.15 12.67
C MET A 153 -12.24 0.12 13.69
N ASP A 154 -12.12 1.20 14.47
CA ASP A 154 -13.13 1.58 15.47
C ASP A 154 -14.49 1.92 14.79
N ALA A 155 -14.47 2.58 13.64
CA ALA A 155 -15.68 2.88 12.87
C ALA A 155 -16.30 1.61 12.25
N VAL A 156 -15.47 0.67 11.81
CA VAL A 156 -15.91 -0.63 11.27
C VAL A 156 -16.59 -1.46 12.35
N ILE A 157 -15.98 -1.60 13.53
CA ILE A 157 -16.53 -2.40 14.64
C ILE A 157 -17.87 -1.83 15.12
N ASN A 158 -18.01 -0.51 15.13
CA ASN A 158 -19.20 0.19 15.62
C ASN A 158 -20.21 0.54 14.51
N ALA A 159 -20.01 0.04 13.28
CA ALA A 159 -20.90 0.32 12.17
C ALA A 159 -22.32 -0.19 12.46
N LYS A 160 -23.32 0.60 12.07
CA LYS A 160 -24.73 0.26 12.24
C LYS A 160 -25.36 -0.08 10.90
N ASP A 161 -26.48 -0.79 10.97
CA ASP A 161 -27.35 -1.03 9.83
C ASP A 161 -28.17 0.25 9.57
N GLU A 162 -27.53 1.30 9.07
CA GLU A 162 -28.17 2.57 8.66
C GLU A 162 -28.35 2.64 7.13
N GLU A 163 -29.21 3.56 6.66
CA GLU A 163 -29.58 3.67 5.24
C GLU A 163 -28.34 3.81 4.33
N ASN A 164 -28.20 2.85 3.41
CA ASN A 164 -27.15 2.65 2.40
C ASN A 164 -26.33 3.89 2.00
N MET A 165 -25.17 4.12 2.62
CA MET A 165 -24.12 5.02 2.11
C MET A 165 -23.11 4.30 1.19
N GLY A 166 -23.54 3.25 0.48
CA GLY A 166 -22.68 2.46 -0.39
C GLY A 166 -21.59 1.73 0.39
N VAL A 167 -20.32 2.00 0.07
CA VAL A 167 -19.14 1.39 0.70
C VAL A 167 -18.64 2.14 1.94
N PHE A 168 -19.31 3.22 2.34
CA PHE A 168 -18.95 3.99 3.53
C PHE A 168 -19.96 3.75 4.65
N ASN A 169 -19.48 3.53 5.87
CA ASN A 169 -20.30 3.36 7.08
C ASN A 169 -21.40 2.28 6.95
N ASN A 170 -21.20 1.30 6.07
CA ASN A 170 -22.16 0.25 5.80
C ASN A 170 -21.68 -1.06 6.47
N LYS A 171 -22.43 -1.50 7.48
CA LYS A 171 -22.10 -2.72 8.23
C LYS A 171 -22.09 -3.97 7.35
N SER A 172 -23.03 -4.14 6.42
CA SER A 172 -23.04 -5.29 5.51
C SER A 172 -21.83 -5.31 4.59
N TYR A 173 -21.42 -4.14 4.07
CA TYR A 173 -20.17 -4.01 3.30
C TYR A 173 -18.96 -4.39 4.15
N TYR A 174 -18.84 -3.84 5.36
CA TYR A 174 -17.73 -4.18 6.24
C TYR A 174 -17.71 -5.65 6.64
N GLN A 175 -18.86 -6.26 6.92
CA GLN A 175 -18.96 -7.69 7.18
C GLN A 175 -18.54 -8.51 5.97
N SER A 176 -18.90 -8.06 4.76
CA SER A 176 -18.44 -8.73 3.55
C SER A 176 -16.92 -8.71 3.48
N VAL A 177 -16.26 -7.55 3.71
CA VAL A 177 -14.81 -7.35 3.60
C VAL A 177 -14.01 -7.99 4.74
N PHE A 178 -14.39 -7.69 5.98
CA PHE A 178 -13.61 -8.01 7.18
C PHE A 178 -14.09 -9.27 7.91
N GLY A 179 -15.26 -9.80 7.53
CA GLY A 179 -15.87 -10.97 8.16
C GLY A 179 -16.60 -10.62 9.46
N ASP A 180 -16.45 -11.47 10.47
CA ASP A 180 -17.02 -11.27 11.80
C ASP A 180 -16.35 -10.07 12.50
N LEU A 181 -17.04 -8.92 12.47
CA LEU A 181 -16.51 -7.64 12.99
C LEU A 181 -16.15 -7.71 14.47
N THR A 182 -16.77 -8.62 15.24
CA THR A 182 -16.46 -8.81 16.67
C THR A 182 -15.08 -9.42 16.92
N LYS A 183 -14.48 -10.02 15.89
CA LYS A 183 -13.17 -10.69 15.94
C LYS A 183 -12.05 -9.89 15.28
N LEU A 184 -12.31 -8.63 14.89
CA LEU A 184 -11.30 -7.83 14.19
C LEU A 184 -10.11 -7.47 15.07
N LYS A 185 -10.37 -7.04 16.30
CA LYS A 185 -9.31 -6.65 17.23
C LYS A 185 -8.43 -7.86 17.55
N GLY A 186 -7.12 -7.72 17.39
CA GLY A 186 -6.16 -8.82 17.55
C GLY A 186 -6.03 -9.77 16.35
N SER A 187 -6.80 -9.56 15.27
CA SER A 187 -6.68 -10.37 14.05
C SER A 187 -5.58 -9.89 13.10
N ASP A 188 -5.40 -10.57 11.98
CA ASP A 188 -4.50 -10.16 10.89
C ASP A 188 -4.97 -8.94 10.07
N LYS A 189 -6.12 -8.36 10.46
CA LYS A 189 -6.71 -7.12 9.95
C LYS A 189 -6.51 -5.96 10.94
N ASP A 190 -5.95 -6.23 12.12
CA ASP A 190 -5.57 -5.23 13.11
C ASP A 190 -4.07 -4.94 12.98
N ILE A 191 -3.74 -3.74 12.48
CA ILE A 191 -2.36 -3.32 12.23
C ILE A 191 -1.56 -3.21 13.54
N GLU A 192 -2.18 -2.77 14.64
CA GLU A 192 -1.52 -2.69 15.95
C GLU A 192 -1.19 -4.09 16.49
N ALA A 193 -2.08 -5.06 16.24
CA ALA A 193 -1.84 -6.47 16.57
C ALA A 193 -0.69 -7.06 15.75
N LEU A 194 -0.64 -6.78 14.44
CA LEU A 194 0.47 -7.21 13.57
C LEU A 194 1.82 -6.68 14.05
N VAL A 195 1.89 -5.39 14.40
CA VAL A 195 3.10 -4.80 15.00
C VAL A 195 3.48 -5.53 16.29
N SER A 196 2.52 -5.71 17.20
CA SER A 196 2.77 -6.36 18.49
C SER A 196 3.29 -7.80 18.33
N ASN A 197 2.75 -8.55 17.36
CA ASN A 197 3.20 -9.90 17.06
C ASN A 197 4.64 -9.92 16.53
N ILE A 198 4.99 -9.04 15.58
CA ILE A 198 6.36 -8.93 15.05
C ILE A 198 7.37 -8.63 16.17
N LEU A 199 7.03 -7.70 17.06
CA LEU A 199 7.87 -7.35 18.22
C LEU A 199 8.03 -8.53 19.18
N SER A 200 6.94 -9.27 19.46
CA SER A 200 6.98 -10.45 20.34
C SER A 200 7.84 -11.59 19.79
N GLU A 201 7.96 -11.67 18.46
CA GLU A 201 8.79 -12.64 17.77
C GLU A 201 10.25 -12.15 17.57
N HIS A 202 10.60 -10.97 18.09
CA HIS A 202 11.90 -10.32 17.92
C HIS A 202 12.32 -10.16 16.44
N LYS A 203 11.35 -9.94 15.56
CA LYS A 203 11.57 -9.71 14.12
C LYS A 203 11.69 -8.21 13.82
N GLU A 204 12.41 -7.89 12.76
CA GLU A 204 12.55 -6.51 12.29
C GLU A 204 11.29 -6.05 11.53
N LEU A 205 10.80 -4.88 11.94
CA LEU A 205 9.74 -4.17 11.23
C LEU A 205 10.28 -3.56 9.93
N PRO A 206 9.48 -3.48 8.85
CA PRO A 206 9.80 -2.61 7.71
C PRO A 206 9.93 -1.15 8.19
N ARG A 207 10.75 -0.35 7.51
CA ARG A 207 10.74 1.11 7.72
C ARG A 207 9.35 1.68 7.42
N ILE A 208 8.85 2.61 8.23
CA ILE A 208 7.50 3.16 8.06
C ILE A 208 7.57 4.66 7.76
N TYR A 209 6.89 5.09 6.70
CA TYR A 209 6.64 6.48 6.34
C TYR A 209 5.14 6.76 6.35
N LEU A 210 4.72 7.72 7.17
CA LEU A 210 3.34 8.15 7.33
C LEU A 210 3.23 9.62 6.95
N ALA A 211 2.25 9.97 6.12
CA ALA A 211 1.91 11.37 5.87
C ALA A 211 0.41 11.58 5.77
N ILE A 212 -0.09 12.66 6.37
CA ILE A 212 -1.51 13.00 6.35
C ILE A 212 -1.75 14.52 6.35
N GLY A 213 -2.85 14.94 5.72
CA GLY A 213 -3.31 16.31 5.70
C GLY A 213 -3.90 16.74 7.05
N THR A 214 -3.60 17.95 7.51
CA THR A 214 -4.15 18.50 8.76
C THR A 214 -5.65 18.77 8.72
N GLU A 215 -6.25 18.77 7.53
CA GLU A 215 -7.69 18.94 7.29
C GLU A 215 -8.34 17.65 6.76
N ASP A 216 -7.60 16.53 6.75
CA ASP A 216 -8.10 15.21 6.37
C ASP A 216 -9.01 14.64 7.47
N PHE A 217 -10.16 14.06 7.09
CA PHE A 217 -11.09 13.44 8.04
C PHE A 217 -10.52 12.18 8.71
N LEU A 218 -9.42 11.63 8.19
CA LEU A 218 -8.68 10.50 8.78
C LEU A 218 -7.51 10.93 9.69
N LEU A 219 -7.36 12.22 9.99
CA LEU A 219 -6.25 12.75 10.79
C LEU A 219 -6.13 12.07 12.16
N GLU A 220 -7.21 12.04 12.93
CA GLU A 220 -7.20 11.50 14.29
C GLU A 220 -6.86 10.00 14.36
N PRO A 221 -7.43 9.12 13.50
CA PRO A 221 -6.97 7.74 13.40
C PRO A 221 -5.48 7.58 13.09
N ASN A 222 -4.91 8.42 12.22
CA ASN A 222 -3.48 8.38 11.90
C ASN A 222 -2.61 8.89 13.06
N ARG A 223 -3.05 9.93 13.78
CA ARG A 223 -2.39 10.39 15.02
C ARG A 223 -2.39 9.31 16.10
N LYS A 224 -3.50 8.58 16.27
CA LYS A 224 -3.60 7.46 17.21
C LYS A 224 -2.56 6.37 16.88
N PHE A 225 -2.46 5.98 15.61
CA PHE A 225 -1.48 4.98 15.19
C PHE A 225 -0.03 5.49 15.32
N HIS A 226 0.23 6.75 14.98
CA HIS A 226 1.53 7.40 15.24
C HIS A 226 1.92 7.32 16.73
N GLN A 227 0.99 7.67 17.64
CA GLN A 227 1.21 7.59 19.07
C GLN A 227 1.44 6.15 19.55
N PHE A 228 0.72 5.18 18.97
CA PHE A 228 0.95 3.76 19.23
C PHE A 228 2.39 3.35 18.86
N LEU A 229 2.91 3.78 17.71
CA LEU A 229 4.29 3.48 17.31
C LEU A 229 5.32 4.13 18.26
N ILE A 230 5.10 5.39 18.68
CA ILE A 230 5.93 6.07 19.69
C ILE A 230 5.95 5.28 21.00
N ASN A 231 4.78 4.89 21.50
CA ASN A 231 4.66 4.19 22.79
C ASN A 231 5.37 2.83 22.79
N ASN A 232 5.55 2.22 21.62
CA ASN A 232 6.27 0.96 21.43
C ASN A 232 7.73 1.14 21.00
N ASN A 233 8.27 2.37 21.04
CA ASN A 233 9.64 2.70 20.64
C ASN A 233 9.99 2.29 19.19
N ILE A 234 9.04 2.40 18.27
CA ILE A 234 9.23 2.06 16.87
C ILE A 234 9.67 3.30 16.10
N GLU A 235 10.85 3.25 15.48
CA GLU A 235 11.31 4.31 14.59
C GLU A 235 10.46 4.37 13.32
N HIS A 236 9.96 5.57 13.01
CA HIS A 236 9.17 5.82 11.82
C HIS A 236 9.20 7.31 11.46
N THR A 237 8.92 7.61 10.19
CA THR A 237 8.71 8.99 9.72
C THR A 237 7.21 9.30 9.79
N TYR A 238 6.85 10.39 10.48
CA TYR A 238 5.48 10.89 10.54
C TYR A 238 5.44 12.36 10.12
N ILE A 239 4.55 12.69 9.19
CA ILE A 239 4.40 14.04 8.66
C ILE A 239 2.93 14.44 8.66
N GLU A 240 2.63 15.55 9.32
CA GLU A 240 1.42 16.32 9.12
C GLU A 240 1.74 17.58 8.32
N ASP A 241 0.92 17.92 7.33
CA ASP A 241 1.03 19.17 6.58
C ASP A 241 -0.35 19.61 6.11
N LYS A 242 -0.47 20.87 5.68
CA LYS A 242 -1.73 21.41 5.16
C LYS A 242 -2.20 20.59 3.96
N GLY A 243 -3.45 20.17 4.00
CA GLY A 243 -4.08 19.38 2.96
C GLY A 243 -5.31 18.63 3.45
N ILE A 244 -6.15 18.25 2.49
CA ILE A 244 -7.35 17.43 2.68
C ILE A 244 -7.12 16.04 2.07
N HIS A 245 -8.18 15.23 2.05
CA HIS A 245 -8.16 13.88 1.47
C HIS A 245 -8.25 13.92 -0.07
N ASP A 246 -7.20 14.41 -0.75
CA ASP A 246 -7.18 14.60 -2.20
C ASP A 246 -5.87 14.20 -2.89
N TRP A 247 -5.95 14.12 -4.23
CA TRP A 247 -4.83 13.76 -5.09
C TRP A 247 -3.69 14.80 -5.11
N PHE A 248 -3.96 16.07 -4.77
CA PHE A 248 -2.90 17.07 -4.69
C PHE A 248 -1.97 16.81 -3.50
N PHE A 249 -2.55 16.43 -2.35
CA PHE A 249 -1.80 15.99 -1.20
C PHE A 249 -1.02 14.71 -1.55
N TRP A 250 -1.67 13.72 -2.15
CA TRP A 250 -1.02 12.44 -2.45
C TRP A 250 0.09 12.54 -3.51
N ASP A 251 -0.05 13.35 -4.56
CA ASP A 251 0.99 13.60 -5.57
C ASP A 251 2.26 14.22 -4.93
N LYS A 252 2.07 15.21 -4.05
CA LYS A 252 3.16 15.83 -3.30
C LYS A 252 3.89 14.81 -2.43
N TYR A 253 3.15 13.99 -1.69
CA TYR A 253 3.73 13.09 -0.71
C TYR A 253 4.28 11.79 -1.29
N ILE A 254 3.75 11.28 -2.40
CA ILE A 254 4.36 10.14 -3.09
C ILE A 254 5.74 10.50 -3.67
N ASN A 255 5.93 11.73 -4.14
CA ASN A 255 7.24 12.21 -4.58
C ASN A 255 8.24 12.27 -3.41
N LYS A 256 7.82 12.84 -2.28
CA LYS A 256 8.66 12.93 -1.07
C LYS A 256 9.01 11.54 -0.54
N SER A 257 8.05 10.61 -0.51
CA SER A 257 8.28 9.25 -0.04
C SER A 257 9.21 8.47 -0.97
N LEU A 258 9.14 8.64 -2.28
CA LEU A 258 10.10 8.02 -3.22
C LEU A 258 11.54 8.51 -2.96
N SER A 259 11.73 9.80 -2.65
CA SER A 259 13.03 10.29 -2.21
C SER A 259 13.48 9.65 -0.89
N TRP A 260 12.56 9.45 0.06
CA TRP A 260 12.85 8.79 1.34
C TRP A 260 13.18 7.30 1.18
N LEU A 261 12.59 6.62 0.19
CA LEU A 261 12.87 5.21 -0.13
C LEU A 261 14.26 4.98 -0.72
N VAL A 262 14.78 5.94 -1.51
CA VAL A 262 16.11 5.81 -2.14
C VAL A 262 17.25 6.36 -1.29
N ASN A 263 16.94 7.22 -0.32
CA ASN A 263 17.93 7.76 0.60
C ASN A 263 17.97 6.88 1.86
N GLU A 264 19.11 6.25 2.08
CA GLU A 264 19.49 5.64 3.37
C GLU A 264 20.17 6.67 4.25
#